data_AF-A0A6C0B552-F1
#
_entry.id   AF-A0A6C0B552-F1
#
_cell.length_a   1.000
_cell.length_b   1.000
_cell.length_c   1.000
_cell.angle_alpha   90.00
_cell.angle_beta   90.00
_cell.angle_gamma   90.00
#
_symmetry.space_group_name_H-M   'P 1'
#
loop_
_entity.id
_entity.type
_entity.pdbx_description
1 polymer ?
#
loop_
_entity_poly.entity_id
_entity_poly.type
_entity_poly.pdbx_seq_one_letter_code
_entity_poly.pdbx_strand_id
1 'polypeptide(L)'
;MTKGWGPLGWATLHSISALYPDNPTDLEQEMFSRWLLSFTATILCPSCMQHFTDTIAAYTLINPGWKSSRRGVLEFVMRAHNSVNARNRGRVYSFEDSMAELVVFLPEDTATTRRREYLTYIRSDWMRNMTMSGISMVPKLRELNVIEDSYWSKRSFQWSDLSVFSDINVSPLSNPTSTLSSSGTFIPRLNPSSTFTFRNIGKIGPRSALR
;
A
#
# COMPACT_ATOMS: atom_id res chain seq x y z
N MET A 1 -19.83 -1.36 -1.01
CA MET A 1 -18.66 -1.99 -0.34
C MET A 1 -18.57 -3.44 -0.78
N THR A 2 -17.61 -3.75 -1.64
CA THR A 2 -17.31 -5.10 -2.12
C THR A 2 -16.69 -5.92 -0.98
N LYS A 3 -17.53 -6.62 -0.21
CA LYS A 3 -17.13 -7.37 1.00
C LYS A 3 -16.03 -8.42 0.78
N GLY A 4 -15.71 -8.80 -0.47
CA GLY A 4 -14.77 -9.88 -0.79
C GLY A 4 -13.30 -9.48 -1.00
N TRP A 5 -13.00 -8.32 -1.61
CA TRP A 5 -11.61 -8.01 -1.98
C TRP A 5 -10.70 -7.69 -0.80
N GLY A 6 -11.24 -7.07 0.26
CA GLY A 6 -10.45 -6.62 1.41
C GLY A 6 -9.75 -7.77 2.12
N PRO A 7 -10.51 -8.80 2.58
CA PRO A 7 -9.91 -9.99 3.19
C PRO A 7 -8.91 -10.71 2.28
N LEU A 8 -9.22 -10.84 0.97
CA LEU A 8 -8.31 -11.44 -0.01
C LEU A 8 -7.03 -10.63 -0.21
N GLY A 9 -7.12 -9.30 -0.21
CA GLY A 9 -5.97 -8.40 -0.32
C GLY A 9 -5.06 -8.51 0.89
N TRP A 10 -5.62 -8.53 2.10
CA TRP A 10 -4.83 -8.73 3.33
C TRP A 10 -4.22 -10.12 3.42
N ALA A 11 -4.96 -11.17 3.03
CA ALA A 11 -4.41 -12.52 2.90
C ALA A 11 -3.20 -12.55 1.96
N THR A 12 -3.30 -11.83 0.83
CA THR A 12 -2.23 -11.74 -0.16
C THR A 12 -0.99 -11.05 0.40
N LEU A 13 -1.16 -9.88 1.04
CA LEU A 13 -0.04 -9.12 1.64
C LEU A 13 0.65 -9.93 2.75
N HIS A 14 -0.12 -10.52 3.68
CA HIS A 14 0.43 -11.31 4.77
C HIS A 14 1.16 -12.55 4.26
N SER A 15 0.57 -13.27 3.30
CA SER A 15 1.23 -14.41 2.66
C SER A 15 2.56 -14.02 2.01
N ILE A 16 2.60 -12.92 1.26
CA ILE A 16 3.82 -12.50 0.57
C ILE A 16 4.87 -12.01 1.54
N SER A 17 4.48 -11.34 2.62
CA SER A 17 5.42 -10.95 3.67
C SER A 17 6.05 -12.15 4.38
N ALA A 18 5.30 -13.24 4.57
CA ALA A 18 5.81 -14.49 5.12
C ALA A 18 6.74 -15.22 4.14
N LEU A 19 6.42 -15.20 2.84
CA LEU A 19 7.25 -15.79 1.77
C LEU A 19 8.52 -14.98 1.45
N TYR A 20 8.59 -13.72 1.88
CA TYR A 20 9.67 -12.82 1.50
C TYR A 20 11.03 -13.37 1.98
N PRO A 21 12.14 -13.25 1.23
CA PRO A 21 13.43 -13.77 1.68
C PRO A 21 13.98 -13.01 2.90
N ASP A 22 14.67 -13.70 3.79
CA ASP A 22 15.38 -13.04 4.91
C ASP A 22 16.51 -12.13 4.41
N ASN A 23 17.18 -12.53 3.32
CA ASN A 23 18.24 -11.79 2.63
C ASN A 23 17.92 -11.71 1.12
N PRO A 24 17.03 -10.79 0.68
CA PRO A 24 16.63 -10.67 -0.70
C PRO A 24 17.76 -10.08 -1.56
N THR A 25 17.93 -10.62 -2.76
CA THR A 25 18.77 -10.01 -3.80
C THR A 25 18.19 -8.69 -4.30
N ASP A 26 19.00 -7.87 -4.98
CA ASP A 26 18.54 -6.61 -5.58
C ASP A 26 17.38 -6.84 -6.57
N LEU A 27 17.44 -7.93 -7.34
CA LEU A 27 16.38 -8.32 -8.26
C LEU A 27 15.07 -8.67 -7.54
N GLU A 28 15.14 -9.34 -6.39
CA GLU A 28 13.96 -9.65 -5.57
C GLU A 28 13.37 -8.40 -4.92
N GLN A 29 14.21 -7.44 -4.50
CA GLN A 29 13.75 -6.14 -3.99
C GLN A 29 13.08 -5.28 -5.07
N GLU A 30 13.64 -5.27 -6.29
CA GLU A 30 13.06 -4.58 -7.44
C GLU A 30 11.73 -5.24 -7.84
N MET A 31 11.70 -6.57 -7.98
CA MET A 31 10.49 -7.32 -8.28
C MET A 31 9.40 -7.07 -7.24
N PHE A 32 9.74 -7.07 -5.94
CA PHE A 32 8.78 -6.77 -4.88
C PHE A 32 8.28 -5.34 -4.97
N SER A 33 9.13 -4.38 -5.31
CA SER A 33 8.71 -2.97 -5.50
C SER A 33 7.70 -2.83 -6.65
N ARG A 34 7.95 -3.51 -7.78
CA ARG A 34 7.00 -3.56 -8.90
C ARG A 34 5.71 -4.28 -8.52
N TRP A 35 5.82 -5.41 -7.83
CA TRP A 35 4.67 -6.17 -7.32
C TRP A 35 3.81 -5.31 -6.40
N LEU A 36 4.39 -4.61 -5.42
CA LEU A 36 3.67 -3.78 -4.46
C LEU A 36 2.99 -2.59 -5.13
N LEU A 37 3.65 -1.96 -6.11
CA LEU A 37 3.05 -0.91 -6.93
C LEU A 37 1.83 -1.44 -7.70
N SER A 38 1.95 -2.62 -8.31
CA SER A 38 0.88 -3.25 -9.08
C SER A 38 -0.28 -3.71 -8.19
N PHE A 39 0.01 -4.22 -6.99
CA PHE A 39 -0.99 -4.54 -5.98
C PHE A 39 -1.75 -3.29 -5.50
N THR A 40 -1.03 -2.19 -5.27
CA THR A 40 -1.65 -0.93 -4.85
C THR A 40 -2.63 -0.43 -5.91
N ALA A 41 -2.22 -0.47 -7.19
CA ALA A 41 -3.06 -0.08 -8.32
C ALA A 41 -4.30 -0.98 -8.52
N THR A 42 -4.33 -2.19 -7.97
CA THR A 42 -5.47 -3.11 -8.04
C THR A 42 -6.46 -2.96 -6.87
N ILE A 43 -6.19 -2.09 -5.90
CA ILE A 43 -7.13 -1.82 -4.79
C ILE A 43 -8.40 -1.14 -5.33
N LEU A 44 -9.53 -1.86 -5.26
CA LEU A 44 -10.81 -1.42 -5.87
C LEU A 44 -11.46 -0.21 -5.19
N CYS A 45 -11.08 0.09 -3.96
CA CYS A 45 -11.59 1.22 -3.19
C CYS A 45 -10.64 2.42 -3.38
N PRO A 46 -11.05 3.51 -4.07
CA PRO A 46 -10.14 4.62 -4.39
C PRO A 46 -9.52 5.28 -3.16
N SER A 47 -10.30 5.50 -2.08
CA SER A 47 -9.78 6.05 -0.84
C SER A 47 -8.82 5.08 -0.14
N CYS A 48 -9.11 3.77 -0.16
CA CYS A 48 -8.24 2.75 0.39
C CYS A 48 -6.91 2.65 -0.38
N MET A 49 -6.96 2.75 -1.71
CA MET A 49 -5.79 2.80 -2.58
C MET A 49 -4.92 4.02 -2.25
N GLN A 50 -5.53 5.21 -2.15
CA GLN A 50 -4.79 6.42 -1.79
C GLN A 50 -4.15 6.29 -0.41
N HIS A 51 -4.90 5.83 0.59
CA HIS A 51 -4.36 5.61 1.93
C HIS A 51 -3.21 4.62 1.96
N PHE A 52 -3.27 3.53 1.18
CA PHE A 52 -2.20 2.55 1.11
C PHE A 52 -0.95 3.12 0.41
N THR A 53 -1.13 3.89 -0.67
CA THR A 53 -0.06 4.65 -1.33
C THR A 53 0.65 5.59 -0.34
N ASP A 54 -0.11 6.39 0.39
CA ASP A 54 0.44 7.34 1.38
C ASP A 54 1.17 6.61 2.51
N THR A 55 0.63 5.46 2.93
CA THR A 55 1.22 4.60 3.95
C THR A 55 2.57 4.04 3.51
N ILE A 56 2.67 3.53 2.27
CA ILE A 56 3.94 3.05 1.69
C ILE A 56 4.95 4.19 1.63
N ALA A 57 4.55 5.37 1.15
CA ALA A 57 5.43 6.52 0.99
C ALA A 57 5.97 7.01 2.34
N ALA A 58 5.09 7.22 3.33
CA ALA A 58 5.48 7.65 4.67
C ALA A 58 6.37 6.62 5.37
N TYR A 59 6.04 5.33 5.26
CA TYR A 59 6.85 4.28 5.87
C TYR A 59 8.23 4.16 5.23
N THR A 60 8.31 4.29 3.90
CA THR A 60 9.59 4.25 3.15
C THR A 60 10.48 5.44 3.49
N LEU A 61 9.90 6.63 3.68
CA LEU A 61 10.65 7.81 4.10
C LEU A 61 11.33 7.61 5.47
N ILE A 62 10.63 6.97 6.41
CA ILE A 62 11.15 6.74 7.76
C ILE A 62 12.07 5.51 7.81
N ASN A 63 11.81 4.50 6.98
CA ASN A 63 12.48 3.19 7.03
C ASN A 63 13.00 2.76 5.64
N PRO A 64 13.93 3.48 4.99
CA PRO A 64 14.27 3.24 3.57
C PRO A 64 14.71 1.80 3.23
N GLY A 65 15.29 1.06 4.19
CA GLY A 65 15.72 -0.34 4.05
C GLY A 65 14.67 -1.39 4.44
N TRP A 66 13.39 -1.03 4.60
CA TRP A 66 12.39 -1.99 5.09
C TRP A 66 12.16 -3.20 4.18
N LYS A 67 12.50 -3.07 2.89
CA LYS A 67 12.43 -4.16 1.90
C LYS A 67 13.66 -5.05 1.89
N SER A 68 14.67 -4.77 2.71
CA SER A 68 15.94 -5.51 2.72
C SER A 68 15.88 -6.80 3.53
N SER A 69 14.72 -7.18 4.08
CA SER A 69 14.55 -8.43 4.82
C SER A 69 13.08 -8.83 4.95
N ARG A 70 12.83 -10.12 5.20
CA ARG A 70 11.51 -10.66 5.57
C ARG A 70 10.90 -9.91 6.75
N ARG A 71 11.70 -9.73 7.81
CA ARG A 71 11.28 -9.00 9.03
C ARG A 71 10.74 -7.61 8.70
N GLY A 72 11.46 -6.83 7.88
CA GLY A 72 11.05 -5.47 7.54
C GLY A 72 9.76 -5.41 6.73
N VAL A 73 9.57 -6.34 5.79
CA VAL A 73 8.32 -6.46 5.00
C VAL A 73 7.16 -6.92 5.88
N LEU A 74 7.38 -7.91 6.76
CA LEU A 74 6.40 -8.40 7.72
C LEU A 74 5.94 -7.29 8.67
N GLU A 75 6.89 -6.55 9.25
CA GLU A 75 6.60 -5.40 10.12
C GLU A 75 5.74 -4.38 9.39
N PHE A 76 6.11 -3.98 8.17
CA PHE A 76 5.33 -3.04 7.38
C PHE A 76 3.88 -3.51 7.20
N VAL A 77 3.67 -4.75 6.75
CA VAL A 77 2.33 -5.28 6.47
C VAL A 77 1.48 -5.33 7.74
N MET A 78 2.03 -5.82 8.85
CA MET A 78 1.30 -5.88 10.13
C MET A 78 0.93 -4.48 10.63
N ARG A 79 1.87 -3.53 10.60
CA ARG A 79 1.61 -2.15 11.03
C ARG A 79 0.61 -1.46 10.11
N ALA A 80 0.69 -1.66 8.79
CA ALA A 80 -0.26 -1.11 7.83
C ALA A 80 -1.68 -1.63 8.10
N HIS A 81 -1.84 -2.93 8.36
CA HIS A 81 -3.13 -3.52 8.71
C HIS A 81 -3.65 -2.98 10.05
N ASN A 82 -2.81 -2.92 11.09
CA ASN A 82 -3.20 -2.35 12.38
C ASN A 82 -3.57 -0.86 12.29
N SER A 83 -2.97 -0.10 11.36
CA SER A 83 -3.34 1.29 11.07
C SER A 83 -4.75 1.40 10.51
N VAL A 84 -5.13 0.48 9.62
CA VAL A 84 -6.49 0.39 9.07
C VAL A 84 -7.48 -0.05 10.16
N ASN A 85 -7.11 -1.03 10.98
CA ASN A 85 -7.95 -1.45 12.11
C ASN A 85 -8.20 -0.29 13.07
N ALA A 86 -7.16 0.41 13.51
CA ALA A 86 -7.28 1.56 14.41
C ALA A 86 -8.18 2.66 13.82
N ARG A 87 -7.99 2.99 12.54
CA ARG A 87 -8.81 4.00 11.83
C ARG A 87 -10.29 3.61 11.77
N ASN A 88 -10.57 2.31 11.61
CA ASN A 88 -11.93 1.78 11.53
C ASN A 88 -12.49 1.37 12.90
N ARG A 89 -11.82 1.75 14.01
CA ARG A 89 -12.18 1.39 15.39
C ARG A 89 -12.26 -0.13 15.64
N GLY A 90 -11.48 -0.90 14.88
CA GLY A 90 -11.27 -2.33 15.08
C GLY A 90 -10.17 -2.63 16.10
N ARG A 91 -9.98 -3.93 16.37
CA ARG A 91 -8.90 -4.42 17.25
C ARG A 91 -7.53 -4.12 16.65
N VAL A 92 -6.64 -3.55 17.46
CA VAL A 92 -5.19 -3.52 17.18
C VAL A 92 -4.61 -4.80 17.74
N TYR A 93 -4.00 -5.61 16.87
CA TYR A 93 -3.47 -6.92 17.24
C TYR A 93 -2.02 -6.80 17.71
N SER A 94 -1.63 -7.59 18.71
CA SER A 94 -0.22 -7.88 18.98
C SER A 94 0.36 -8.77 17.88
N PHE A 95 1.68 -9.00 17.89
CA PHE A 95 2.28 -9.95 16.97
C PHE A 95 1.73 -11.36 17.19
N GLU A 96 1.70 -11.82 18.44
CA GLU A 96 1.20 -13.14 18.84
C GLU A 96 -0.27 -13.34 18.44
N ASP A 97 -1.12 -12.33 18.69
CA ASP A 97 -2.53 -12.38 18.29
C ASP A 97 -2.65 -12.47 16.76
N SER A 98 -1.86 -11.68 16.04
CA SER A 98 -1.88 -11.69 14.56
C SER A 98 -1.49 -13.05 14.02
N MET A 99 -0.46 -13.68 14.59
CA MET A 99 0.00 -15.01 14.18
C MET A 99 -1.07 -16.08 14.46
N ALA A 100 -1.72 -16.04 15.63
CA ALA A 100 -2.79 -16.97 15.98
C ALA A 100 -3.96 -16.89 15.00
N GLU A 101 -4.38 -15.68 14.62
CA GLU A 101 -5.44 -15.47 13.63
C GLU A 101 -5.01 -15.88 12.22
N LEU A 102 -3.78 -15.55 11.81
CA LEU A 102 -3.27 -15.85 10.47
C LEU A 102 -3.14 -17.34 10.21
N VAL A 103 -2.72 -18.14 11.20
CA VAL A 103 -2.66 -19.60 11.07
C VAL A 103 -4.03 -20.19 10.76
N VAL A 104 -5.09 -19.66 11.37
CA VAL A 104 -6.47 -20.13 11.17
C VAL A 104 -7.05 -19.62 9.85
N PHE A 105 -6.86 -18.33 9.54
CA PHE A 105 -7.48 -17.68 8.39
C PHE A 105 -6.76 -17.98 7.06
N LEU A 106 -5.44 -18.14 7.13
CA LEU A 106 -4.56 -18.35 5.99
C LEU A 106 -3.63 -19.55 6.23
N PRO A 107 -4.18 -20.78 6.28
CA PRO A 107 -3.35 -21.99 6.32
C PRO A 107 -2.34 -22.02 5.16
N GLU A 108 -1.15 -22.55 5.42
CA GLU A 108 0.02 -22.51 4.52
C GLU A 108 -0.28 -23.11 3.14
N ASP A 109 -1.00 -24.23 3.10
CA ASP A 109 -1.42 -24.95 1.90
C ASP A 109 -2.46 -24.17 1.06
N THR A 110 -3.23 -23.28 1.71
CA THR A 110 -4.23 -22.45 1.04
C THR A 110 -3.67 -21.11 0.56
N ALA A 111 -2.49 -20.69 1.01
CA ALA A 111 -1.99 -19.34 0.80
C ALA A 111 -1.88 -18.96 -0.68
N THR A 112 -1.34 -19.85 -1.53
CA THR A 112 -1.29 -19.66 -2.98
C THR A 112 -2.69 -19.57 -3.61
N THR A 113 -3.63 -20.39 -3.14
CA THR A 113 -5.03 -20.34 -3.60
C THR A 113 -5.66 -18.99 -3.27
N ARG A 114 -5.45 -18.46 -2.06
CA ARG A 114 -5.95 -17.13 -1.65
C ARG A 114 -5.39 -15.99 -2.51
N ARG A 115 -4.10 -16.03 -2.84
CA ARG A 115 -3.50 -15.03 -3.75
C ARG A 115 -4.12 -15.09 -5.15
N ARG A 116 -4.37 -16.29 -5.68
CA ARG A 116 -5.05 -16.46 -6.98
C ARG A 116 -6.53 -16.05 -6.95
N GLU A 117 -7.21 -16.31 -5.84
CA GLU A 117 -8.58 -15.82 -5.61
C GLU A 117 -8.64 -14.29 -5.63
N TYR A 118 -7.66 -13.59 -5.03
CA TYR A 118 -7.55 -12.13 -5.13
C TYR A 118 -7.45 -11.68 -6.58
N LEU A 119 -6.51 -12.23 -7.37
CA LEU A 119 -6.31 -11.84 -8.77
C LEU A 119 -7.56 -12.09 -9.63
N THR A 120 -8.23 -13.22 -9.39
CA THR A 120 -9.48 -13.58 -10.05
C THR A 120 -10.60 -12.59 -9.69
N TYR A 121 -10.72 -12.24 -8.40
CA TYR A 121 -11.71 -11.29 -7.93
C TYR A 121 -11.56 -9.92 -8.61
N ILE A 122 -10.34 -9.37 -8.62
CA ILE A 122 -10.05 -8.08 -9.27
C ILE A 122 -10.41 -8.12 -10.75
N ARG A 123 -9.99 -9.18 -11.47
CA ARG A 123 -10.35 -9.36 -12.89
C ARG A 123 -11.86 -9.34 -13.09
N SER A 124 -12.59 -10.13 -12.31
CA SER A 124 -14.04 -10.24 -12.46
C SER A 124 -14.78 -8.96 -12.08
N ASP A 125 -14.28 -8.18 -11.11
CA ASP A 125 -14.85 -6.86 -10.79
C ASP A 125 -14.71 -5.89 -11.96
N TRP A 126 -13.50 -5.79 -12.53
CA TRP A 126 -13.25 -4.88 -13.65
C TRP A 126 -14.00 -5.24 -14.92
N MET A 127 -14.09 -6.54 -15.25
CA MET A 127 -14.86 -6.98 -16.42
C MET A 127 -16.36 -6.71 -16.26
N ARG A 128 -16.90 -6.82 -15.04
CA ARG A 128 -18.32 -6.57 -14.77
C ARG A 128 -18.68 -5.09 -14.81
N ASN A 129 -17.79 -4.25 -14.28
CA ASN A 129 -18.07 -2.82 -14.17
C ASN A 129 -17.61 -2.02 -15.41
N MET A 130 -16.87 -2.65 -16.35
CA MET A 130 -16.36 -2.06 -17.60
C MET A 130 -15.77 -0.65 -17.44
N THR A 131 -15.15 -0.37 -16.28
CA THR A 131 -14.65 0.98 -16.00
C THR A 131 -13.39 1.25 -16.83
N MET A 132 -13.27 2.46 -17.38
CA MET A 132 -12.03 2.88 -18.06
C MET A 132 -10.79 2.74 -17.15
N SER A 133 -10.99 2.94 -15.84
CA SER A 133 -9.98 2.69 -14.82
C SER A 133 -9.59 1.21 -14.68
N GLY A 134 -10.53 0.28 -14.84
CA GLY A 134 -10.21 -1.16 -14.84
C GLY A 134 -9.40 -1.56 -16.06
N ILE A 135 -9.74 -1.02 -17.23
CA ILE A 135 -9.02 -1.30 -18.49
C ILE A 135 -7.57 -0.81 -18.41
N SER A 136 -7.34 0.40 -17.89
CA SER A 136 -5.98 0.97 -17.78
C SER A 136 -5.08 0.21 -16.79
N MET A 137 -5.67 -0.56 -15.86
CA MET A 137 -4.94 -1.34 -14.86
C MET A 137 -4.69 -2.81 -15.27
N VAL A 138 -5.18 -3.26 -16.43
CA VAL A 138 -4.91 -4.62 -16.95
C VAL A 138 -3.42 -4.98 -17.00
N PRO A 139 -2.49 -4.10 -17.42
CA PRO A 139 -1.06 -4.41 -17.38
C PRO A 139 -0.54 -4.70 -15.97
N LYS A 140 -1.07 -4.00 -14.96
CA LYS A 140 -0.70 -4.19 -13.54
C LYS A 140 -1.19 -5.54 -13.03
N LEU A 141 -2.43 -5.91 -13.36
CA LEU A 141 -2.94 -7.24 -13.05
C LEU A 141 -2.15 -8.35 -13.75
N ARG A 142 -1.76 -8.16 -15.03
CA ARG A 142 -0.90 -9.12 -15.74
C ARG A 142 0.45 -9.29 -15.04
N GLU A 143 1.08 -8.19 -14.61
CA GLU A 143 2.33 -8.23 -13.85
C GLU A 143 2.18 -9.03 -12.55
N LEU A 144 1.09 -8.83 -11.80
CA LEU A 144 0.81 -9.61 -10.60
C LEU A 144 0.68 -11.11 -10.89
N ASN A 145 -0.03 -11.50 -11.96
CA ASN A 145 -0.15 -12.91 -12.36
C ASN A 145 1.20 -13.52 -12.73
N VAL A 146 2.02 -12.79 -13.49
CA VAL A 146 3.36 -13.26 -13.88
C VAL A 146 4.23 -13.48 -12.64
N ILE A 147 4.26 -12.52 -11.70
CA ILE A 147 5.07 -12.65 -10.47
C ILE A 147 4.53 -13.78 -9.58
N GLU A 148 3.21 -13.93 -9.49
CA GLU A 148 2.58 -15.03 -8.74
C GLU A 148 3.02 -16.39 -9.27
N ASP A 149 2.87 -16.65 -10.57
CA ASP A 149 3.17 -17.96 -11.17
C ASP A 149 4.68 -18.23 -11.30
N SER A 150 5.48 -17.19 -11.55
CA SER A 150 6.92 -17.36 -11.76
C SER A 150 7.74 -17.40 -10.48
N TYR A 151 7.25 -16.79 -9.39
CA TYR A 151 8.03 -16.55 -8.18
C TYR A 151 7.29 -16.97 -6.89
N TRP A 152 6.17 -16.33 -6.53
CA TRP A 152 5.55 -16.56 -5.22
C TRP A 152 5.00 -17.98 -5.04
N SER A 153 4.34 -18.52 -6.06
CA SER A 153 3.74 -19.87 -6.03
C SER A 153 4.77 -21.01 -5.98
N LYS A 154 6.05 -20.73 -6.26
CA LYS A 154 7.14 -21.71 -6.19
C LYS A 154 7.80 -21.80 -4.81
N ARG A 155 7.36 -20.96 -3.87
CA ARG A 155 7.91 -20.86 -2.54
C ARG A 155 6.88 -21.32 -1.52
N SER A 156 7.37 -21.79 -0.38
CA SER A 156 6.58 -22.10 0.81
C SER A 156 7.16 -21.35 2.00
N PHE A 157 6.34 -21.21 3.04
CA PHE A 157 6.73 -20.66 4.33
C PHE A 157 6.00 -21.48 5.40
N GLN A 158 6.51 -21.46 6.63
CA GLN A 158 5.73 -21.88 7.79
C GLN A 158 5.46 -20.68 8.69
N TRP A 159 4.25 -20.60 9.27
CA TRP A 159 3.94 -19.53 10.22
C TRP A 159 4.83 -19.61 11.46
N SER A 160 5.22 -20.82 11.87
CA SER A 160 6.14 -21.07 12.98
C SER A 160 7.52 -20.42 12.77
N ASP A 161 8.01 -20.34 11.52
CA ASP A 161 9.30 -19.73 11.19
C ASP A 161 9.33 -18.22 11.53
N LEU A 162 8.16 -17.57 11.57
CA LEU A 162 8.07 -16.14 11.88
C LEU A 162 8.12 -15.85 13.39
N SER A 163 8.04 -16.87 14.25
CA SER A 163 8.10 -16.70 15.72
C SER A 163 9.40 -16.05 16.21
N VAL A 164 10.48 -16.16 15.44
CA VAL A 164 11.76 -15.46 15.67
C VAL A 164 11.62 -13.94 15.62
N PHE A 165 10.53 -13.42 15.05
CA PHE A 165 10.21 -12.00 14.95
C PHE A 165 9.19 -11.55 15.99
N SER A 166 9.06 -12.25 17.12
CA SER A 166 8.09 -11.93 18.18
C SER A 166 8.22 -10.53 18.78
N ASP A 167 9.39 -9.90 18.63
CA ASP A 167 9.73 -8.56 19.08
C ASP A 167 9.45 -7.46 18.04
N ILE A 168 8.89 -7.78 16.85
CA ILE A 168 8.60 -6.74 15.86
C ILE A 168 7.55 -5.75 16.38
N ASN A 169 7.73 -4.49 16.01
CA ASN A 169 6.75 -3.46 16.33
C ASN A 169 5.53 -3.60 15.41
N VAL A 170 4.38 -4.01 15.93
CA VAL A 170 3.13 -4.06 15.16
C VAL A 170 2.21 -2.87 15.42
N SER A 171 2.69 -1.84 16.14
CA SER A 171 1.89 -0.66 16.47
C SER A 171 1.43 0.08 15.20
N PRO A 172 0.20 0.62 15.18
CA PRO A 172 -0.30 1.46 14.09
C PRO A 172 0.72 2.53 13.67
N LEU A 173 0.83 2.77 12.37
CA LEU A 173 1.62 3.83 11.81
C LEU A 173 0.97 5.17 12.20
N SER A 174 1.75 6.05 12.80
CA SER A 174 1.32 7.40 13.14
C SER A 174 0.96 8.16 11.87
N ASN A 175 -0.26 8.70 11.80
CA ASN A 175 -0.66 9.54 10.68
C ASN A 175 0.20 10.82 10.67
N PRO A 176 0.85 11.20 9.56
CA PRO A 176 1.61 12.45 9.46
C PRO A 176 0.76 13.71 9.71
N THR A 177 -0.57 13.61 9.70
CA THR A 177 -1.48 14.73 9.97
C THR A 177 -1.60 15.11 11.46
N SER A 178 -1.04 14.33 12.38
CA SER A 178 -1.23 14.52 13.83
C SER A 178 -0.15 15.35 14.54
N THR A 179 0.92 15.76 13.85
CA THR A 179 2.03 16.52 14.44
C THR A 179 1.93 18.05 14.26
N LEU A 180 0.84 18.57 13.69
CA LEU A 180 0.66 20.01 13.42
C LEU A 180 -0.30 20.74 14.37
N SER A 181 -0.75 20.16 15.50
CA SER A 181 -1.66 20.85 16.42
C SER A 181 -1.24 20.89 17.90
N SER A 182 0.04 21.07 18.21
CA SER A 182 0.46 21.37 19.59
C SER A 182 1.45 22.52 19.77
N SER A 183 1.86 23.22 18.71
CA SER A 183 2.58 24.49 18.83
C SER A 183 1.66 25.62 18.40
N GLY A 184 1.11 26.33 19.39
CA GLY A 184 0.27 27.50 19.19
C GLY A 184 1.01 28.59 18.43
N THR A 185 0.62 28.80 17.18
CA THR A 185 0.93 30.02 16.45
C THR A 185 -0.39 30.72 16.15
N PHE A 186 -0.61 31.84 16.83
CA PHE A 186 -1.76 32.72 16.64
C PHE A 186 -1.68 33.30 15.21
N ILE A 187 -2.59 32.92 14.32
CA ILE A 187 -2.78 33.59 13.03
C ILE A 187 -3.98 34.53 13.16
N PRO A 188 -3.82 35.86 13.04
CA PRO A 188 -4.95 36.77 13.14
C PRO A 188 -5.85 36.63 11.90
N ARG A 189 -7.16 36.55 12.13
CA ARG A 189 -8.19 36.55 11.07
C ARG A 189 -8.18 37.87 10.32
N LEU A 190 -8.00 37.84 9.01
CA LEU A 190 -8.29 38.96 8.13
C LEU A 190 -9.75 38.89 7.68
N ASN A 191 -10.50 39.98 7.88
CA ASN A 191 -11.87 40.16 7.41
C ASN A 191 -11.90 40.40 5.89
N PRO A 192 -12.90 39.88 5.16
CA PRO A 192 -13.02 40.12 3.73
C PRO A 192 -13.75 41.44 3.47
N SER A 193 -13.00 42.49 3.16
CA SER A 193 -13.53 43.64 2.42
C SER A 193 -12.41 44.35 1.68
N SER A 194 -12.28 44.01 0.40
CA SER A 194 -12.07 44.99 -0.67
C SER A 194 -11.94 44.26 -2.01
N THR A 195 -12.87 44.57 -2.89
CA THR A 195 -12.88 44.29 -4.33
C THR A 195 -11.52 44.52 -5.00
N PHE A 196 -11.01 43.50 -5.71
CA PHE A 196 -9.85 43.64 -6.59
C PHE A 196 -10.30 43.84 -8.04
N THR A 197 -10.01 45.02 -8.58
CA THR A 197 -10.09 45.37 -10.00
C THR A 197 -8.80 45.00 -10.72
N PHE A 198 -8.91 44.39 -11.91
CA PHE A 198 -7.79 44.14 -12.81
C PHE A 198 -7.45 45.38 -13.64
N ARG A 199 -6.16 45.77 -13.70
CA ARG A 199 -5.58 46.49 -14.86
C ARG A 199 -4.04 46.44 -14.90
N ASN A 200 -3.55 45.86 -16.02
CA ASN A 200 -2.37 46.14 -16.85
C ASN A 200 -1.01 46.58 -16.27
N ILE A 201 0.07 46.00 -16.85
CA ILE A 201 1.26 46.59 -17.54
C ILE A 201 2.16 45.37 -17.87
N GLY A 202 2.89 45.18 -18.98
CA GLY A 202 3.29 45.97 -20.14
C GLY A 202 4.43 45.22 -20.86
N LYS A 203 4.55 45.41 -22.17
CA LYS A 203 5.43 44.73 -23.15
C LYS A 203 6.93 45.00 -22.95
N ILE A 204 7.80 44.04 -23.33
CA ILE A 204 9.13 44.31 -23.92
C ILE A 204 9.44 43.24 -25.00
N GLY A 205 9.80 43.71 -26.21
CA GLY A 205 10.52 42.97 -27.26
C GLY A 205 11.65 43.86 -27.82
N PRO A 206 12.59 43.34 -28.63
CA PRO A 206 12.71 43.77 -30.05
C PRO A 206 13.11 42.61 -31.03
N ARG A 207 12.52 42.49 -32.24
CA ARG A 207 12.96 42.92 -33.63
C ARG A 207 14.35 42.39 -34.06
N SER A 208 14.57 41.67 -35.18
CA SER A 208 14.33 41.91 -36.63
C SER A 208 14.78 40.63 -37.41
N ALA A 209 14.05 39.99 -38.34
CA ALA A 209 13.70 40.27 -39.76
C ALA A 209 14.77 39.95 -40.84
N LEU A 210 14.29 39.51 -42.03
CA LEU A 210 14.93 39.14 -43.33
C LEU A 210 15.13 37.61 -43.50
N ARG A 211 14.60 36.88 -44.49
CA ARG A 211 13.90 37.13 -45.77
C ARG A 211 12.94 35.99 -46.04
#